data_AF-A0A5C8UW80-F1
#
_entry.id   AF-A0A5C8UW80-F1
#
_cell.length_a   1.000
_cell.length_b   1.000
_cell.length_c   1.000
_cell.angle_alpha   90.00
_cell.angle_beta   90.00
_cell.angle_gamma   90.00
#
_symmetry.space_group_name_H-M   'P 1'
#
loop_
_entity.id
_entity.type
_entity.pdbx_description
1 polymer ?
#
loop_
_entity_poly.entity_id
_entity_poly.type
_entity_poly.pdbx_seq_one_letter_code
_entity_poly.pdbx_strand_id
1 'polypeptide(L)'
;MKLSPQAAPHIYADTQVTLERVLSFGNATREIQLTVLTELRLRANDHANDTQIALVAVFVSFVGFFVSPIKNPVPEGAPLWTSLVVGAVLGIGGAIVAIPFLLRPVLRSLRKERATVWIPAFEDEIARRRGDITRQGRDWRRTH
;
A
#
# COMPACT_ATOMS: atom_id res chain seq x y z
N MET A 1 5.50 -15.51 0.75
CA MET A 1 4.83 -16.72 0.24
C MET A 1 4.65 -16.59 -1.26
N LYS A 2 4.89 -17.65 -2.03
CA LYS A 2 4.55 -17.65 -3.47
C LYS A 2 3.04 -17.83 -3.56
N LEU A 3 2.35 -16.82 -4.10
CA LEU A 3 0.89 -16.85 -4.19
C LEU A 3 0.46 -18.02 -5.07
N SER A 4 -0.59 -18.76 -4.67
CA SER A 4 -1.15 -19.79 -5.54
C SER A 4 -1.69 -19.12 -6.82
N PRO A 5 -1.44 -19.67 -8.02
CA PRO A 5 -1.89 -19.10 -9.29
C PRO A 5 -3.41 -18.86 -9.33
N GLN A 6 -4.17 -19.66 -8.59
CA GLN A 6 -5.62 -19.58 -8.50
C GLN A 6 -6.11 -18.49 -7.52
N ALA A 7 -5.26 -18.05 -6.58
CA ALA A 7 -5.57 -16.99 -5.62
C ALA A 7 -5.23 -15.59 -6.18
N ALA A 8 -4.27 -15.52 -7.11
CA ALA A 8 -3.82 -14.29 -7.75
C ALA A 8 -4.95 -13.43 -8.38
N PRO A 9 -5.94 -13.99 -9.10
CA PRO A 9 -6.99 -13.17 -9.72
C PRO A 9 -7.96 -12.51 -8.74
N HIS A 10 -7.97 -12.93 -7.47
CA HIS A 10 -8.79 -12.32 -6.41
C HIS A 10 -8.03 -11.29 -5.57
N ILE A 11 -6.77 -11.00 -5.92
CA ILE A 11 -5.97 -9.95 -5.29
C ILE A 11 -5.92 -8.74 -6.22
N TYR A 12 -6.80 -7.78 -5.96
CA TYR A 12 -6.94 -6.60 -6.79
C TYR A 12 -5.88 -5.53 -6.45
N ALA A 13 -5.42 -4.85 -7.50
CA ALA A 13 -4.46 -3.76 -7.40
C ALA A 13 -5.14 -2.39 -7.20
N ASP A 14 -6.45 -2.35 -7.03
CA ASP A 14 -7.24 -1.14 -6.82
C ASP A 14 -8.04 -1.24 -5.51
N THR A 15 -8.72 -0.16 -5.16
CA THR A 15 -9.67 -0.08 -4.03
C THR A 15 -11.13 -0.14 -4.49
N GLN A 16 -11.37 -0.43 -5.78
CA GLN A 16 -12.71 -0.41 -6.36
C GLN A 16 -13.39 -1.76 -6.14
N VAL A 17 -14.14 -1.83 -5.04
CA VAL A 17 -14.98 -2.99 -4.73
C VAL A 17 -16.21 -2.98 -5.62
N THR A 18 -16.26 -3.92 -6.58
CA THR A 18 -17.44 -4.14 -7.41
C THR A 18 -18.14 -5.43 -7.01
N LEU A 19 -19.47 -5.46 -7.17
CA LEU A 19 -20.28 -6.63 -6.84
C LEU A 19 -19.81 -7.89 -7.58
N GLU A 20 -19.50 -7.77 -8.87
CA GLU A 20 -19.01 -8.88 -9.70
C GLU A 20 -17.74 -9.51 -9.12
N ARG A 21 -16.77 -8.69 -8.69
CA ARG A 21 -15.51 -9.16 -8.11
C ARG A 21 -15.74 -9.87 -6.79
N VAL A 22 -16.58 -9.32 -5.93
CA VAL A 22 -16.96 -9.93 -4.64
C VAL A 22 -17.67 -11.27 -4.86
N LEU A 23 -18.62 -11.34 -5.80
CA LEU A 23 -19.33 -12.58 -6.14
C LEU A 23 -18.39 -13.63 -6.74
N SER A 24 -17.45 -13.23 -7.61
CA SER A 24 -16.46 -14.14 -8.19
C SER A 24 -15.56 -14.77 -7.13
N PHE A 25 -15.18 -14.00 -6.09
CA PHE A 25 -14.48 -14.51 -4.92
C PHE A 25 -15.38 -15.44 -4.08
N GLY A 26 -16.64 -15.07 -3.88
CA GLY A 26 -17.62 -15.89 -3.16
C GLY A 26 -17.87 -17.25 -3.83
N ASN A 27 -17.70 -17.34 -5.15
CA ASN A 27 -17.80 -18.58 -5.93
C ASN A 27 -16.51 -19.43 -5.91
N ALA A 28 -15.39 -18.88 -5.45
CA ALA A 28 -14.13 -19.62 -5.36
C ALA A 28 -14.19 -20.72 -4.30
N THR A 29 -13.27 -21.69 -4.38
CA THR A 29 -13.18 -22.75 -3.37
C THR A 29 -12.77 -22.20 -2.01
N ARG A 30 -13.14 -22.89 -0.92
CA ARG A 30 -12.80 -22.50 0.45
C ARG A 30 -11.29 -22.31 0.65
N GLU A 31 -10.47 -23.14 0.02
CA GLU A 31 -9.01 -23.05 0.08
C GLU A 31 -8.49 -21.75 -0.55
N ILE A 32 -9.04 -21.37 -1.71
CA ILE A 32 -8.73 -20.10 -2.38
C ILE A 32 -9.16 -18.93 -1.48
N GLN A 33 -10.37 -18.98 -0.92
CA GLN A 33 -10.89 -17.93 -0.04
C GLN A 33 -9.99 -17.69 1.18
N LEU A 34 -9.57 -18.77 1.84
CA LEU A 34 -8.66 -18.70 2.99
C LEU A 34 -7.28 -18.17 2.60
N THR A 35 -6.75 -18.60 1.45
CA THR A 35 -5.44 -18.16 0.94
C THR A 35 -5.44 -16.65 0.66
N VAL A 36 -6.47 -16.16 -0.04
CA VAL A 36 -6.63 -14.74 -0.36
C VAL A 36 -6.80 -13.90 0.91
N LEU A 37 -7.67 -14.31 1.83
CA LEU A 37 -7.87 -13.57 3.09
C LEU A 37 -6.60 -13.53 3.94
N THR A 38 -5.85 -14.64 4.00
CA THR A 38 -4.59 -14.70 4.75
C THR A 38 -3.57 -13.75 4.15
N GLU A 39 -3.42 -13.73 2.82
CA GLU A 39 -2.52 -12.80 2.14
C GLU A 39 -2.94 -11.34 2.35
N LEU A 40 -4.23 -11.02 2.25
CA LEU A 40 -4.70 -9.65 2.50
C LEU A 40 -4.45 -9.24 3.95
N ARG A 41 -4.69 -10.12 4.93
CA ARG A 41 -4.39 -9.86 6.34
C ARG A 41 -2.89 -9.67 6.59
N LEU A 42 -2.03 -10.44 5.92
CA LEU A 42 -0.58 -10.23 5.96
C LEU A 42 -0.21 -8.84 5.44
N ARG A 43 -0.80 -8.40 4.33
CA ARG A 43 -0.57 -7.06 3.76
C ARG A 43 -1.13 -5.93 4.62
N ALA A 44 -2.23 -6.18 5.34
CA ALA A 44 -2.81 -5.21 6.27
C ALA A 44 -1.98 -5.06 7.55
N ASN A 45 -1.40 -6.17 8.04
CA ASN A 45 -0.59 -6.24 9.25
C ASN A 45 0.90 -5.94 9.05
N ASP A 46 1.34 -5.63 7.82
CA ASP A 46 2.69 -5.12 7.54
C ASP A 46 2.82 -3.71 8.16
N HIS A 47 3.04 -3.67 9.49
CA HIS A 47 3.35 -2.47 10.26
C HIS A 47 4.83 -2.16 10.12
N ALA A 48 5.18 -1.35 9.13
CA ALA A 48 6.54 -0.85 8.96
C ALA A 48 6.57 0.67 9.11
N ASN A 49 6.89 1.14 10.31
CA ASN A 49 7.69 2.35 10.57
C ASN A 49 7.40 3.59 9.70
N ASP A 50 6.13 3.98 9.54
CA ASP A 50 5.74 5.23 8.87
C ASP A 50 6.46 6.47 9.47
N THR A 51 6.82 6.40 10.76
CA THR A 51 7.61 7.41 11.47
C THR A 51 9.04 7.56 10.95
N GLN A 52 9.69 6.50 10.50
CA GLN A 52 11.07 6.58 9.98
C GLN A 52 11.13 7.31 8.64
N ILE A 53 10.09 7.22 7.82
CA ILE A 53 10.05 7.86 6.49
C ILE A 53 9.79 9.36 6.61
N ALA A 54 8.87 9.75 7.49
CA ALA A 54 8.68 11.16 7.84
C ALA A 54 9.97 11.76 8.43
N LEU A 55 10.67 11.03 9.32
CA LEU A 55 11.95 11.47 9.86
C LEU A 55 13.02 11.60 8.78
N VAL A 56 13.15 10.65 7.86
CA VAL A 56 14.16 10.72 6.78
C VAL A 56 13.87 11.87 5.82
N ALA A 57 12.61 12.10 5.45
CA ALA A 57 12.23 13.24 4.62
C ALA A 57 12.52 14.57 5.30
N VAL A 58 12.15 14.71 6.58
CA VAL A 58 12.48 15.90 7.40
C VAL A 58 13.99 16.07 7.53
N PHE A 59 14.74 14.99 7.75
CA PHE A 59 16.20 15.04 7.93
C PHE A 59 16.92 15.41 6.62
N VAL A 60 16.49 14.91 5.47
CA VAL A 60 17.05 15.29 4.16
C VAL A 60 16.76 16.76 3.84
N SER A 61 15.54 17.25 4.11
CA SER A 61 15.22 18.68 3.97
C SER A 61 16.04 19.56 4.92
N PHE A 62 16.25 19.10 6.16
CA PHE A 62 17.05 19.83 7.16
C PHE A 62 18.54 19.88 6.79
N VAL A 63 19.12 18.76 6.35
CA VAL A 63 20.51 18.69 5.90
C VAL A 63 20.74 19.52 4.63
N GLY A 64 19.81 19.51 3.67
CA GLY A 64 19.88 20.36 2.48
C GLY A 64 19.86 21.86 2.83
N PHE A 65 19.05 22.25 3.80
CA PHE A 65 18.95 23.65 4.26
C PHE A 65 20.19 24.11 5.04
N PHE A 66 20.76 23.26 5.90
CA PHE A 66 21.91 23.62 6.75
C PHE A 66 23.28 23.44 6.09
N VAL A 67 23.44 22.52 5.15
CA VAL A 67 24.73 22.29 4.47
C VAL A 67 24.96 23.30 3.33
N SER A 68 23.89 23.84 2.73
CA SER A 68 23.99 24.73 1.56
C SER A 68 24.69 26.09 1.80
N PRO A 69 24.55 26.79 2.94
CA PRO A 69 25.20 28.10 3.11
C PRO A 69 26.55 28.06 3.83
N ILE A 70 26.95 26.95 4.48
CA ILE A 70 28.08 26.99 5.44
C ILE A 70 29.43 26.60 4.80
N LYS A 71 29.45 25.91 3.65
CA LYS A 71 30.71 25.37 3.08
C LYS A 71 30.95 25.62 1.59
N ASN A 72 30.11 26.39 0.91
CA ASN A 72 30.44 26.83 -0.44
C ASN A 72 31.14 28.19 -0.33
N PRO A 73 32.46 28.29 -0.56
CA PRO A 73 33.09 29.57 -0.79
C PRO A 73 32.53 30.09 -2.12
N VAL A 74 31.37 30.72 -2.07
CA VAL A 74 30.86 31.51 -3.18
C VAL A 74 31.92 32.58 -3.41
N PRO A 75 32.62 32.59 -4.55
CA PRO A 75 33.69 33.56 -4.78
C PRO A 75 33.10 34.97 -4.61
N GLU A 76 33.74 35.82 -3.81
CA GLU A 76 33.29 37.19 -3.56
C GLU A 76 33.09 37.90 -4.91
N GLY A 77 31.83 38.24 -5.22
CA GLY A 77 31.43 38.81 -6.52
C GLY A 77 30.57 37.90 -7.40
N ALA A 78 30.30 36.65 -7.01
CA ALA A 78 29.40 35.79 -7.76
C ALA A 78 27.94 36.28 -7.67
N PRO A 79 27.20 36.29 -8.79
CA PRO A 79 25.80 36.68 -8.79
C PRO A 79 24.94 35.79 -7.89
N LEU A 80 23.92 36.37 -7.23
CA LEU A 80 22.96 35.67 -6.35
C LEU A 80 22.31 34.43 -6.98
N TRP A 81 22.22 34.33 -8.31
CA TRP A 81 21.66 33.16 -8.98
C TRP A 81 22.53 31.90 -8.86
N THR A 82 23.83 32.04 -8.59
CA THR A 82 24.75 30.91 -8.46
C THR A 82 24.45 30.04 -7.25
N SER A 83 24.10 30.64 -6.11
CA SER A 83 23.67 29.90 -4.90
C SER A 83 22.32 29.20 -5.11
N LEU A 84 21.41 29.81 -5.88
CA LEU A 84 20.14 29.17 -6.28
C LEU A 84 20.38 27.95 -7.16
N VAL A 85 21.27 28.03 -8.15
CA VAL A 85 21.60 26.90 -9.04
C VAL A 85 22.29 25.78 -8.26
N VAL A 86 23.26 26.09 -7.40
CA VAL A 86 23.93 25.08 -6.56
C VAL A 86 22.95 24.42 -5.59
N GLY A 87 22.08 25.20 -4.95
CA GLY A 87 21.01 24.68 -4.09
C GLY A 87 20.02 23.80 -4.85
N ALA A 88 19.64 24.19 -6.08
CA ALA A 88 18.76 23.38 -6.93
C ALA A 88 19.40 22.06 -7.35
N VAL A 89 20.68 22.07 -7.75
CA VAL A 89 21.41 20.85 -8.13
C VAL A 89 21.57 19.90 -6.95
N LEU A 90 21.92 20.41 -5.76
CA LEU A 90 22.00 19.61 -4.54
C LEU A 90 20.62 19.08 -4.11
N GLY A 91 19.57 19.89 -4.24
CA GLY A 91 18.20 19.48 -3.96
C GLY A 91 17.70 18.38 -4.90
N ILE A 92 17.96 18.50 -6.20
CA ILE A 92 17.63 17.48 -7.19
C ILE A 92 18.44 16.20 -6.95
N GLY A 93 19.74 16.32 -6.68
CA GLY A 93 20.59 15.16 -6.35
C GLY A 93 20.10 14.42 -5.10
N GLY A 94 19.76 15.17 -4.04
CA GLY A 94 19.18 14.62 -2.82
C GLY A 94 17.83 13.94 -3.06
N ALA A 95 16.97 14.53 -3.89
CA ALA A 95 15.69 13.92 -4.27
C ALA A 95 15.90 12.61 -5.04
N ILE A 96 16.81 12.56 -6.01
CA ILE A 96 17.12 11.34 -6.78
C ILE A 96 17.58 10.20 -5.86
N VAL A 97 18.43 10.51 -4.88
CA VAL A 97 18.88 9.52 -3.89
C VAL A 97 17.75 9.11 -2.94
N ALA A 98 16.87 10.03 -2.55
CA ALA A 98 15.75 9.74 -1.64
C ALA A 98 14.60 8.96 -2.30
N ILE A 99 14.33 9.17 -3.59
CA ILE A 99 13.25 8.52 -4.35
C ILE A 99 13.20 6.98 -4.17
N PRO A 100 14.29 6.21 -4.34
CA PRO A 100 14.25 4.76 -4.15
C PRO A 100 13.91 4.35 -2.71
N PHE A 101 14.26 5.17 -1.73
CA PHE A 101 13.91 4.95 -0.32
C PHE A 101 12.45 5.31 -0.01
N LEU A 102 11.85 6.28 -0.72
CA LEU A 102 10.45 6.68 -0.57
C LEU A 102 9.47 5.78 -1.35
N LEU A 103 9.89 5.24 -2.50
CA LEU A 103 9.06 4.39 -3.36
C LEU A 103 8.58 3.11 -2.66
N ARG A 104 9.48 2.40 -1.96
CA ARG A 104 9.15 1.15 -1.27
C ARG A 104 8.06 1.34 -0.20
N PRO A 105 8.13 2.35 0.68
CA PRO A 105 7.06 2.65 1.63
C PRO A 105 5.74 3.04 0.98
N VAL A 106 5.76 3.92 -0.02
CA VAL A 106 4.53 4.34 -0.71
C VAL A 106 3.82 3.13 -1.30
N LEU A 107 4.55 2.24 -1.98
CA LEU A 107 4.00 0.99 -2.51
C LEU A 107 3.49 0.03 -1.41
N ARG A 108 4.03 0.10 -0.18
CA ARG A 108 3.52 -0.69 0.96
C ARG A 108 2.25 -0.07 1.54
N SER A 109 2.20 1.25 1.70
CA SER A 109 1.01 1.98 2.16
C SER A 109 -0.20 1.72 1.25
N LEU A 110 -0.01 1.80 -0.07
CA LEU A 110 -1.05 1.50 -1.05
C LEU A 110 -1.51 0.03 -0.97
N ARG A 111 -0.59 -0.91 -0.71
CA ARG A 111 -0.95 -2.33 -0.52
C ARG A 111 -1.78 -2.54 0.75
N LYS A 112 -1.46 -1.83 1.83
CA LYS A 112 -2.20 -1.85 3.10
C LYS A 112 -3.61 -1.29 2.92
N GLU A 113 -3.73 -0.11 2.31
CA GLU A 113 -5.02 0.55 2.04
C GLU A 113 -5.96 -0.34 1.20
N ARG A 114 -5.43 -0.94 0.14
CA ARG A 114 -6.17 -1.92 -0.68
C ARG A 114 -6.63 -3.11 0.17
N ALA A 115 -5.74 -3.70 0.96
CA ALA A 115 -6.09 -4.84 1.80
C ALA A 115 -7.19 -4.49 2.81
N THR A 116 -7.13 -3.31 3.45
CA THR A 116 -8.13 -2.89 4.44
C THR A 116 -9.53 -2.70 3.84
N VAL A 117 -9.64 -2.37 2.56
CA VAL A 117 -10.92 -2.23 1.86
C VAL A 117 -11.46 -3.59 1.40
N TRP A 118 -10.60 -4.47 0.90
CA TRP A 118 -11.01 -5.76 0.35
C TRP A 118 -11.34 -6.82 1.41
N ILE A 119 -10.66 -6.80 2.57
CA ILE A 119 -10.94 -7.74 3.67
C ILE A 119 -12.41 -7.70 4.10
N PRO A 120 -13.00 -6.55 4.50
CA PRO A 120 -14.38 -6.52 4.98
C PRO A 120 -15.38 -6.87 3.87
N ALA A 121 -15.12 -6.50 2.61
CA ALA A 121 -15.97 -6.85 1.48
C ALA A 121 -16.06 -8.37 1.26
N PHE A 122 -14.93 -9.06 1.35
CA PHE A 122 -14.87 -10.52 1.23
C PHE A 122 -15.44 -11.24 2.45
N GLU A 123 -15.23 -10.71 3.66
CA GLU A 123 -15.80 -11.27 4.89
C GLU A 123 -17.33 -11.16 4.90
N ASP A 124 -17.89 -10.03 4.46
CA ASP A 124 -19.34 -9.83 4.34
C ASP A 124 -19.97 -10.82 3.36
N GLU A 125 -19.36 -11.03 2.18
CA GLU A 125 -19.86 -12.00 1.20
C GLU A 125 -19.83 -13.45 1.72
N ILE A 126 -18.76 -13.84 2.42
CA ILE A 126 -18.69 -15.17 3.06
C ILE A 126 -19.78 -15.32 4.11
N ALA A 127 -20.02 -14.27 4.91
CA ALA A 127 -21.07 -14.26 5.94
C ALA A 127 -22.46 -14.41 5.32
N ARG A 128 -22.74 -13.65 4.25
CA ARG A 128 -24.01 -13.73 3.50
C ARG A 128 -24.27 -15.14 2.97
N ARG A 129 -23.30 -15.73 2.26
CA ARG A 129 -23.43 -17.10 1.70
C ARG A 129 -23.65 -18.15 2.76
N ARG A 130 -22.95 -18.06 3.90
CA ARG A 130 -23.17 -18.97 5.03
C ARG A 130 -24.59 -18.84 5.59
N GLY A 131 -25.13 -17.63 5.66
CA GLY A 131 -26.51 -17.36 6.05
C GLY A 131 -27.51 -18.03 5.11
N ASP A 132 -27.32 -17.91 3.80
CA ASP A 132 -28.20 -18.47 2.79
C ASP A 132 -28.19 -20.00 2.78
N ILE A 133 -27.01 -20.63 2.90
CA ILE A 133 -26.89 -22.10 3.02
C ILE A 133 -27.66 -22.60 4.25
N THR A 134 -27.55 -21.89 5.37
CA THR A 134 -28.24 -22.25 6.63
C THR A 134 -29.76 -22.06 6.53
N ARG A 135 -30.22 -21.08 5.74
CA ARG A 135 -31.65 -20.90 5.45
C ARG A 135 -32.18 -22.01 4.54
N GLN A 136 -31.52 -22.26 3.42
CA GLN A 136 -31.91 -23.33 2.49
C GLN A 136 -31.96 -24.71 3.16
N GLY A 137 -30.97 -25.02 4.01
CA GLY A 137 -30.97 -26.27 4.77
C GLY A 137 -32.13 -26.39 5.78
N ARG A 138 -32.58 -25.26 6.36
CA ARG A 138 -33.76 -25.24 7.23
C ARG A 138 -35.06 -25.38 6.46
N ASP A 139 -35.17 -24.74 5.30
CA ASP A 139 -36.37 -24.83 4.46
C ASP A 139 -36.52 -26.25 3.90
N TRP A 140 -35.43 -26.87 3.45
CA TRP A 140 -35.43 -28.26 2.99
C TRP A 140 -35.93 -29.24 4.05
N ARG A 141 -35.50 -29.07 5.31
CA ARG A 141 -35.97 -29.88 6.47
C ARG A 141 -37.43 -29.62 6.87
N ARG A 142 -38.04 -28.54 6.39
CA ARG A 142 -39.47 -28.27 6.63
C ARG A 142 -40.33 -28.87 5.54
N THR A 143 -39.80 -29.02 4.33
CA THR A 143 -40.52 -29.55 3.17
C THR A 143 -40.42 -31.07 3.03
N HIS A 144 -39.56 -31.74 3.80
CA HIS A 144 -39.32 -33.19 3.79
C HIS A 144 -39.32 -33.72 5.22
#